data_AF-A0A1B9DT27-F1
#
_entry.id   AF-A0A1B9DT27-F1
#
_cell.length_a   1.000
_cell.length_b   1.000
_cell.length_c   1.000
_cell.angle_alpha   90.00
_cell.angle_beta   90.00
_cell.angle_gamma   90.00
#
_symmetry.space_group_name_H-M   'P 1'
#
loop_
_entity.id
_entity.type
_entity.pdbx_description
1 polymer ?
#
loop_
_entity_poly.entity_id
_entity_poly.type
_entity_poly.pdbx_seq_one_letter_code
_entity_poly.pdbx_strand_id
1 'polypeptide(L)'
;MEIWNKYTSRIRQNILVSSEENKDLKYWRDDMFSNTIIYIIPLSIIALIPSLFWAFESKLPIMIWIDLLSVIAALFIGLKKGIKIKQRKLLFIGTVYFLSFSLIYFVGLNSTLYLLAACFLSTFIYTFKNQYTPALINFYISVFYISAYYLNLTPTQRIDFKSSELFAVFANLIFLSFLICSLVPKLFNGLDESFKNNIRHTKKIEKQNEVLKEITWIQSHVVRTPLSRIMAICNLLKENDNTEEEKTFLMENIIISSNELDDIIKEIVAKSENIHSVKK
;
A
#
# COMPACT_ATOMS: atom_id res chain seq x y z
N MET A 1 8.91 21.46 -14.02
CA MET A 1 8.97 20.49 -12.91
C MET A 1 8.67 21.12 -11.55
N GLU A 2 9.17 22.32 -11.25
CA GLU A 2 9.02 22.95 -9.93
C GLU A 2 7.56 23.21 -9.50
N ILE A 3 6.71 23.66 -10.43
CA ILE A 3 5.28 23.90 -10.18
C ILE A 3 4.54 22.60 -9.83
N TRP A 4 4.84 21.50 -10.54
CA TRP A 4 4.26 20.18 -10.26
C TRP A 4 4.66 19.68 -8.88
N ASN A 5 5.93 19.80 -8.52
CA ASN A 5 6.43 19.37 -7.20
C ASN A 5 5.81 20.19 -6.06
N LYS A 6 5.64 21.50 -6.25
CA LYS A 6 4.97 22.37 -5.27
C LYS A 6 3.49 22.03 -5.11
N TYR A 7 2.80 21.72 -6.21
CA TYR A 7 1.41 21.29 -6.23
C TYR A 7 1.22 19.93 -5.53
N THR A 8 1.99 18.91 -5.91
CA THR A 8 1.92 17.57 -5.33
C THR A 8 2.22 17.59 -3.84
N SER A 9 3.27 18.30 -3.43
CA SER A 9 3.65 18.47 -2.03
C SER A 9 2.53 19.12 -1.22
N ARG A 10 1.91 20.19 -1.74
CA ARG A 10 0.82 20.89 -1.05
C ARG A 10 -0.42 20.02 -0.86
N ILE A 11 -0.79 19.20 -1.85
CA ILE A 11 -1.90 18.25 -1.71
C ILE A 11 -1.57 17.17 -0.70
N ARG A 12 -0.37 16.57 -0.80
CA ARG A 12 0.07 15.53 0.16
C ARG A 12 0.02 16.05 1.59
N GLN A 13 0.58 17.24 1.86
CA GLN A 13 0.54 17.86 3.19
C GLN A 13 -0.88 18.13 3.70
N ASN A 14 -1.84 18.41 2.81
CA ASN A 14 -3.23 18.66 3.20
C ASN A 14 -4.04 17.39 3.46
N ILE A 15 -3.64 16.26 2.86
CA ILE A 15 -4.40 14.99 2.85
C ILE A 15 -3.73 13.93 3.74
N LEU A 16 -2.44 13.68 3.57
CA LEU A 16 -1.64 12.74 4.34
C LEU A 16 -1.02 13.47 5.53
N VAL A 17 -1.55 13.20 6.73
CA VAL A 17 -1.02 13.70 8.01
C VAL A 17 -0.34 12.55 8.79
N SER A 18 -0.41 11.31 8.32
CA SER A 18 0.11 10.13 9.01
C SER A 18 1.63 10.01 8.88
N SER A 19 2.31 9.76 10.01
CA SER A 19 3.75 9.43 10.09
C SER A 19 4.09 8.24 9.17
N GLU A 20 5.19 8.36 8.43
CA GLU A 20 5.72 7.32 7.52
C GLU A 20 6.21 6.05 8.26
N GLU A 21 6.27 6.06 9.59
CA GLU A 21 6.88 5.00 10.40
C GLU A 21 6.14 3.66 10.38
N ASN A 22 4.86 3.61 10.03
CA ASN A 22 4.11 2.36 9.88
C ASN A 22 3.23 2.39 8.63
N LYS A 23 3.80 1.93 7.50
CA LYS A 23 3.09 1.75 6.22
C LYS A 23 2.13 0.55 6.26
N ASP A 24 1.09 0.65 7.07
CA ASP A 24 -0.01 -0.32 7.10
C ASP A 24 -0.93 -0.17 5.88
N LEU A 25 -1.86 -1.12 5.68
CA LEU A 25 -2.82 -1.07 4.57
C LEU A 25 -3.64 0.24 4.54
N LYS A 26 -3.89 0.83 5.71
CA LYS A 26 -4.65 2.07 5.83
C LYS A 26 -3.86 3.26 5.28
N TYR A 27 -2.57 3.34 5.60
CA TYR A 27 -1.64 4.31 5.02
C TYR A 27 -1.64 4.23 3.49
N TRP A 28 -1.51 3.02 2.92
CA TRP A 28 -1.51 2.85 1.45
C TRP A 28 -2.83 3.29 0.80
N ARG A 29 -3.98 3.04 1.45
CA ARG A 29 -5.27 3.55 0.96
C ARG A 29 -5.39 5.07 1.06
N ASP A 30 -4.79 5.69 2.07
CA ASP A 30 -4.75 7.15 2.22
C ASP A 30 -3.78 7.79 1.20
N ASP A 31 -2.64 7.15 0.94
CA ASP A 31 -1.68 7.56 -0.10
C ASP A 31 -2.28 7.46 -1.51
N MET A 32 -2.93 6.33 -1.80
CA MET A 32 -3.65 6.14 -3.07
C MET A 32 -4.72 7.20 -3.29
N PHE A 33 -5.46 7.58 -2.25
CA PHE A 33 -6.41 8.69 -2.34
C PHE A 33 -5.73 10.02 -2.64
N SER A 34 -4.63 10.33 -1.93
CA SER A 34 -3.86 11.55 -2.19
C SER A 34 -3.37 11.60 -3.63
N ASN A 35 -2.82 10.50 -4.15
CA ASN A 35 -2.38 10.40 -5.55
C ASN A 35 -3.55 10.53 -6.51
N THR A 36 -4.71 9.94 -6.20
CA THR A 36 -5.93 10.08 -7.01
C THR A 36 -6.34 11.56 -7.14
N ILE A 37 -6.36 12.31 -6.03
CA ILE A 37 -6.70 13.75 -6.05
C ILE A 37 -5.66 14.57 -6.81
N ILE A 38 -4.37 14.25 -6.66
CA ILE A 38 -3.28 14.90 -7.40
C ILE A 38 -3.51 14.83 -8.91
N TYR A 39 -3.93 13.67 -9.44
CA TYR A 39 -4.16 13.50 -10.87
C TYR A 39 -5.54 13.99 -11.32
N ILE A 40 -6.59 13.81 -10.51
CA ILE A 40 -7.96 14.16 -10.91
C ILE A 40 -8.13 15.67 -11.09
N ILE A 41 -7.55 16.51 -10.22
CA ILE A 41 -7.75 17.97 -10.33
C ILE A 41 -7.31 18.50 -11.71
N PRO A 42 -6.06 18.32 -12.19
CA PRO A 42 -5.67 18.83 -13.49
C PRO A 42 -6.41 18.13 -14.65
N LEU A 43 -6.63 16.82 -14.56
CA LEU A 43 -7.34 16.07 -15.61
C LEU A 43 -8.81 16.50 -15.72
N SER A 44 -9.45 16.84 -14.60
CA SER A 44 -10.84 17.30 -14.58
C SER A 44 -11.00 18.67 -15.25
N ILE A 45 -10.01 19.56 -15.12
CA ILE A 45 -10.01 20.86 -15.80
C ILE A 45 -9.87 20.67 -17.31
N ILE A 46 -9.04 19.72 -17.74
CA ILE A 46 -8.88 19.37 -19.16
C ILE A 46 -10.19 18.76 -19.70
N ALA A 47 -10.83 17.86 -18.95
CA ALA A 47 -12.09 17.21 -19.33
C ALA A 47 -13.30 18.18 -19.31
N LEU A 48 -13.22 19.27 -18.54
CA LEU A 48 -14.29 20.26 -18.41
C LEU A 48 -14.52 21.02 -19.74
N ILE A 49 -13.47 21.30 -20.51
CA ILE A 49 -13.59 22.10 -21.75
C ILE A 49 -14.50 21.41 -22.80
N PRO A 50 -14.23 20.15 -23.22
CA PRO A 50 -15.08 19.49 -24.20
C PRO A 50 -16.48 19.17 -23.67
N SER A 51 -16.62 18.90 -22.36
CA SER A 51 -17.94 18.64 -21.75
C SER A 51 -18.82 19.89 -21.75
N LEU A 52 -18.28 21.06 -21.44
CA LEU A 52 -19.00 22.33 -21.54
C LEU A 52 -19.43 22.65 -22.97
N PHE A 53 -18.56 22.42 -23.95
CA PHE A 53 -18.88 22.61 -25.36
C PHE A 53 -20.05 21.71 -25.79
N TRP A 54 -19.96 20.41 -25.49
CA TRP A 54 -21.02 19.45 -25.79
C TRP A 54 -22.34 19.79 -25.09
N ALA A 55 -22.31 20.21 -23.82
CA ALA A 55 -23.50 20.57 -23.06
C ALA A 55 -24.20 21.82 -23.63
N PHE A 56 -23.42 22.78 -24.15
CA PHE A 56 -23.94 23.96 -24.82
C PHE A 56 -24.63 23.61 -26.14
N GLU A 57 -23.99 22.79 -26.99
CA GLU A 57 -24.58 22.31 -28.24
C GLU A 57 -25.86 21.49 -28.00
N SER A 58 -25.86 20.68 -26.94
CA SER A 58 -26.98 19.82 -26.57
C SER A 58 -28.13 20.56 -25.86
N LYS A 59 -27.99 21.87 -25.60
CA LYS A 59 -28.97 22.71 -24.88
C LYS A 59 -29.32 22.17 -23.48
N LEU A 60 -28.34 21.62 -22.76
CA LEU A 60 -28.49 21.07 -21.42
C LEU A 60 -27.77 21.96 -20.38
N PRO A 61 -28.34 23.12 -19.98
CA PRO A 61 -27.66 24.05 -19.08
C PRO A 61 -27.45 23.48 -17.67
N ILE A 62 -28.26 22.52 -17.26
CA ILE A 62 -28.11 21.83 -15.98
C ILE A 62 -26.79 21.05 -15.93
N MET A 63 -26.38 20.45 -17.06
CA MET A 63 -25.14 19.68 -17.15
C MET A 63 -23.89 20.55 -16.94
N ILE A 64 -23.90 21.77 -17.50
CA ILE A 64 -22.83 22.77 -17.31
C ILE A 64 -22.60 23.04 -15.82
N TRP A 65 -23.67 23.25 -15.05
CA TRP A 65 -23.56 23.49 -13.61
C TRP A 65 -23.05 22.27 -12.85
N ILE A 66 -23.45 21.07 -13.25
CA ILE A 66 -23.01 19.82 -12.61
C ILE A 66 -21.52 19.58 -12.84
N ASP A 67 -21.02 19.79 -14.05
CA ASP A 67 -19.60 19.63 -14.38
C ASP A 67 -18.74 20.66 -13.64
N LEU A 68 -19.17 21.94 -13.63
CA LEU A 68 -18.50 23.00 -12.87
C LEU A 68 -18.48 22.68 -11.37
N LEU A 69 -19.62 22.27 -10.79
CA LEU A 69 -19.72 21.90 -9.38
C LEU A 69 -18.80 20.73 -9.03
N SER A 70 -18.68 19.75 -9.92
CA SER A 70 -17.83 18.57 -9.72
C SER A 70 -16.35 18.93 -9.68
N VAL A 71 -15.90 19.82 -10.58
CA VAL A 71 -14.51 20.33 -10.58
C VAL A 71 -14.23 21.20 -9.35
N ILE A 72 -15.16 22.09 -8.98
CA ILE A 72 -15.04 22.90 -7.76
C ILE A 72 -14.96 22.02 -6.52
N ALA A 73 -15.77 20.96 -6.44
CA ALA A 73 -15.73 20.02 -5.34
C ALA A 73 -14.38 19.27 -5.28
N ALA A 74 -13.84 18.84 -6.43
CA ALA A 74 -12.51 18.22 -6.48
C ALA A 74 -11.40 19.16 -5.97
N LEU A 75 -11.42 20.44 -6.39
CA LEU A 75 -10.51 21.47 -5.90
C LEU A 75 -10.65 21.68 -4.38
N PHE A 76 -11.88 21.77 -3.89
CA PHE A 76 -12.16 21.91 -2.46
C PHE A 76 -11.64 20.72 -1.64
N ILE A 77 -11.87 19.50 -2.11
CA ILE A 77 -11.41 18.26 -1.48
C ILE A 77 -9.89 18.18 -1.42
N GLY A 78 -9.16 18.68 -2.43
CA GLY A 78 -7.71 18.66 -2.44
C GLY A 78 -7.03 19.81 -1.68
N LEU A 79 -7.58 21.03 -1.78
CA LEU A 79 -6.88 22.24 -1.35
C LEU A 79 -7.31 22.77 0.02
N LYS A 80 -8.55 22.52 0.45
CA LYS A 80 -9.02 23.02 1.75
C LYS A 80 -8.28 22.31 2.89
N LYS A 81 -7.77 23.06 3.87
CA LYS A 81 -7.13 22.52 5.07
C LYS A 81 -8.16 22.13 6.15
N GLY A 82 -7.79 21.23 7.06
CA GLY A 82 -8.57 20.91 8.26
C GLY A 82 -9.70 19.89 8.10
N ILE A 83 -9.91 19.31 6.90
CA ILE A 83 -10.90 18.24 6.71
C ILE A 83 -10.26 16.89 7.04
N LYS A 84 -10.91 16.09 7.89
CA LYS A 84 -10.47 14.72 8.22
C LYS A 84 -10.42 13.86 6.95
N ILE A 85 -9.39 13.02 6.81
CA ILE A 85 -9.20 12.14 5.63
C ILE A 85 -10.45 11.31 5.30
N LYS A 86 -11.12 10.76 6.32
CA LYS A 86 -12.37 10.00 6.17
C LYS A 86 -13.48 10.82 5.49
N GLN A 87 -13.65 12.08 5.89
CA GLN A 87 -14.67 12.96 5.33
C GLN A 87 -14.31 13.37 3.90
N ARG A 88 -13.02 13.62 3.60
CA ARG A 88 -12.57 13.89 2.23
C ARG A 88 -12.89 12.74 1.27
N LYS A 89 -12.62 11.50 1.69
CA LYS A 89 -12.93 10.30 0.90
C LYS A 89 -14.43 10.17 0.64
N LEU A 90 -15.25 10.35 1.66
CA LEU A 90 -16.71 10.28 1.51
C LEU A 90 -17.26 11.40 0.62
N LEU A 91 -16.76 12.63 0.76
CA LEU A 91 -17.12 13.75 -0.12
C LEU A 91 -16.73 13.45 -1.57
N PHE A 92 -15.51 12.95 -1.80
CA PHE A 92 -15.06 12.57 -3.14
C PHE A 92 -15.94 11.47 -3.75
N ILE A 93 -16.21 10.40 -3.00
CA ILE A 93 -17.09 9.32 -3.44
C ILE A 93 -18.47 9.88 -3.79
N GLY A 94 -19.05 10.73 -2.92
CA GLY A 94 -20.33 11.38 -3.18
C GLY A 94 -20.33 12.22 -4.46
N THR A 95 -19.28 13.00 -4.70
CA THR A 95 -19.17 13.83 -5.91
C THR A 95 -19.10 13.00 -7.19
N VAL A 96 -18.31 11.92 -7.18
CA VAL A 96 -18.19 11.02 -8.34
C VAL A 96 -19.52 10.31 -8.60
N TYR A 97 -20.19 9.81 -7.57
CA TYR A 97 -21.50 9.18 -7.71
C TYR A 97 -22.58 10.13 -8.20
N PHE A 98 -22.59 11.36 -7.71
CA PHE A 98 -23.52 12.41 -8.15
C PHE A 98 -23.31 12.75 -9.63
N LEU A 99 -22.05 12.90 -10.06
CA LEU A 99 -21.71 13.13 -11.46
C LEU A 99 -22.12 11.94 -12.33
N SER A 100 -21.81 10.71 -11.94
CA SER A 100 -22.18 9.50 -12.69
C SER A 100 -23.70 9.33 -12.82
N PHE A 101 -24.44 9.60 -11.74
CA PHE A 101 -25.91 9.60 -11.77
C PHE A 101 -26.45 10.64 -12.75
N SER A 102 -25.92 11.86 -12.70
CA SER A 102 -26.33 12.95 -13.59
C SER A 102 -26.04 12.64 -15.05
N LEU A 103 -24.86 12.10 -15.34
CA LEU A 103 -24.48 11.65 -16.69
C LEU A 103 -25.42 10.57 -17.20
N ILE A 104 -25.79 9.58 -16.38
CA ILE A 104 -26.76 8.56 -16.79
C ILE A 104 -28.13 9.19 -17.06
N TYR A 105 -28.59 10.08 -16.18
CA TYR A 105 -29.90 10.71 -16.28
C TYR A 105 -30.06 11.61 -17.52
N PHE A 106 -29.02 12.38 -17.89
CA PHE A 106 -29.07 13.31 -19.02
C PHE A 106 -28.54 12.73 -20.34
N VAL A 107 -27.55 11.82 -20.30
CA VAL A 107 -26.87 11.28 -21.49
C VAL A 107 -27.38 9.88 -21.86
N GLY A 108 -27.69 9.02 -20.88
CA GLY A 108 -28.23 7.67 -21.09
C GLY A 108 -27.23 6.52 -20.84
N LEU A 109 -27.48 5.36 -21.48
CA LEU A 109 -26.84 4.08 -21.16
C LEU A 109 -25.30 4.08 -21.30
N ASN A 110 -24.73 4.83 -22.23
CA ASN A 110 -23.28 4.90 -22.43
C ASN A 110 -22.54 5.43 -21.18
N SER A 111 -23.23 6.22 -20.36
CA SER A 111 -22.65 6.78 -19.14
C SER A 111 -22.58 5.80 -17.97
N THR A 112 -23.09 4.57 -18.12
CA THR A 112 -23.00 3.53 -17.09
C THR A 112 -21.56 3.17 -16.73
N LEU A 113 -20.59 3.39 -17.62
CA LEU A 113 -19.16 3.25 -17.36
C LEU A 113 -18.67 4.18 -16.23
N TYR A 114 -19.23 5.38 -16.10
CA TYR A 114 -18.88 6.30 -15.02
C TYR A 114 -19.40 5.80 -13.67
N LEU A 115 -20.52 5.10 -13.65
CA LEU A 115 -21.05 4.47 -12.44
C LEU A 115 -20.24 3.24 -12.03
N LEU A 116 -19.73 2.48 -13.00
CA LEU A 116 -18.74 1.43 -12.75
C LEU A 116 -17.43 2.01 -12.18
N ALA A 117 -16.91 3.08 -12.78
CA ALA A 117 -15.71 3.76 -12.31
C ALA A 117 -15.88 4.30 -10.88
N ALA A 118 -17.06 4.84 -10.54
CA ALA A 118 -17.39 5.28 -9.19
C ALA A 118 -17.31 4.12 -8.17
N CYS A 119 -17.83 2.94 -8.54
CA CYS A 119 -17.76 1.72 -7.72
C CYS A 119 -16.31 1.25 -7.51
N PHE A 120 -15.50 1.24 -8.57
CA PHE A 120 -14.09 0.89 -8.47
C PHE A 120 -13.33 1.86 -7.56
N LEU A 121 -13.42 3.17 -7.83
CA LEU A 121 -12.71 4.19 -7.06
C LEU A 121 -13.11 4.17 -5.58
N SER A 122 -14.40 4.04 -5.28
CA SER A 122 -14.88 3.98 -3.90
C SER A 122 -14.37 2.75 -3.16
N THR A 123 -14.39 1.57 -3.78
CA THR A 123 -13.87 0.32 -3.21
C THR A 123 -12.35 0.39 -2.97
N PHE A 124 -11.62 1.01 -3.89
CA PHE A 124 -10.18 1.14 -3.84
C PHE A 124 -9.71 2.12 -2.76
N ILE A 125 -10.39 3.26 -2.63
CA ILE A 125 -9.99 4.37 -1.76
C ILE A 125 -10.50 4.21 -0.32
N TYR A 126 -11.65 3.55 -0.13
CA TYR A 126 -12.35 3.52 1.15
C TYR A 126 -12.70 2.11 1.61
N THR A 127 -12.56 1.85 2.90
CA THR A 127 -12.98 0.59 3.53
C THR A 127 -14.36 0.78 4.12
N PHE A 128 -15.37 0.22 3.47
CA PHE A 128 -16.75 0.24 3.97
C PHE A 128 -16.96 -0.81 5.05
N LYS A 129 -17.96 -0.59 5.90
CA LYS A 129 -18.39 -1.57 6.91
C LYS A 129 -18.92 -2.85 6.25
N ASN A 130 -19.70 -2.67 5.19
CA ASN A 130 -20.06 -3.72 4.24
C ASN A 130 -19.28 -3.50 2.94
N GLN A 131 -18.42 -4.45 2.55
CA GLN A 131 -17.59 -4.33 1.35
C GLN A 131 -18.39 -4.18 0.05
N TYR A 132 -19.64 -4.64 0.03
CA TYR A 132 -20.54 -4.53 -1.12
C TYR A 132 -21.32 -3.20 -1.20
N THR A 133 -21.07 -2.25 -0.29
CA THR A 133 -21.78 -0.96 -0.27
C THR A 133 -21.75 -0.25 -1.63
N PRO A 134 -20.61 -0.11 -2.34
CA PRO A 134 -20.59 0.52 -3.67
C PRO A 134 -21.43 -0.20 -4.71
N ALA A 135 -21.41 -1.54 -4.73
CA ALA A 135 -22.23 -2.33 -5.62
C ALA A 135 -23.73 -2.18 -5.33
N LEU A 136 -24.11 -2.08 -4.05
CA LEU A 136 -25.49 -1.80 -3.64
C LEU A 136 -25.93 -0.40 -4.06
N ILE A 137 -25.06 0.62 -3.97
CA ILE A 137 -25.35 1.96 -4.49
C ILE A 137 -25.60 1.90 -6.00
N ASN A 138 -24.76 1.19 -6.76
CA ASN A 138 -24.95 0.98 -8.19
C ASN A 138 -26.28 0.27 -8.50
N PHE A 139 -26.63 -0.74 -7.72
CA PHE A 139 -27.91 -1.44 -7.83
C PHE A 139 -29.10 -0.49 -7.66
N TYR A 140 -29.11 0.32 -6.60
CA TYR A 140 -30.20 1.26 -6.36
C TYR A 140 -30.30 2.36 -7.43
N ILE A 141 -29.16 2.90 -7.89
CA ILE A 141 -29.15 3.87 -9.00
C ILE A 141 -29.69 3.24 -10.29
N SER A 142 -29.34 1.99 -10.56
CA SER A 142 -29.82 1.25 -11.73
C SER A 142 -31.34 1.06 -11.67
N VAL A 143 -31.86 0.56 -10.54
CA VAL A 143 -33.31 0.39 -10.35
C VAL A 143 -34.05 1.72 -10.47
N PHE A 144 -33.51 2.79 -9.87
CA PHE A 144 -34.10 4.12 -9.98
C PHE A 144 -34.18 4.59 -11.44
N TYR A 145 -33.09 4.46 -12.20
CA TYR A 145 -33.06 4.89 -13.60
C TYR A 145 -34.03 4.09 -14.46
N ILE A 146 -34.08 2.77 -14.30
CA ILE A 146 -35.01 1.89 -15.01
C ILE A 146 -36.46 2.32 -14.71
N SER A 147 -36.78 2.58 -13.44
CA SER A 147 -38.10 3.07 -13.05
C SER A 147 -38.41 4.45 -13.65
N ALA A 148 -37.46 5.38 -13.64
CA ALA A 148 -37.63 6.71 -14.21
C ALA A 148 -37.86 6.67 -15.73
N TYR A 149 -37.21 5.74 -16.41
CA TYR A 149 -37.38 5.49 -17.85
C TYR A 149 -38.81 5.03 -18.17
N TYR A 150 -39.33 4.00 -17.47
CA TYR A 150 -40.70 3.51 -17.71
C TYR A 150 -41.80 4.49 -17.30
N LEU A 151 -41.52 5.42 -16.37
CA LEU A 151 -42.45 6.49 -15.99
C LEU A 151 -42.35 7.73 -16.90
N ASN A 152 -41.52 7.70 -17.95
CA ASN A 152 -41.26 8.82 -18.85
C ASN A 152 -40.78 10.11 -18.13
N LEU A 153 -40.06 9.95 -17.01
CA LEU A 153 -39.51 11.06 -16.24
C LEU A 153 -38.14 11.52 -16.75
N THR A 154 -37.53 10.77 -17.68
CA THR A 154 -36.20 11.09 -18.22
C THR A 154 -36.26 12.30 -19.18
N PRO A 155 -35.33 13.26 -19.08
CA PRO A 155 -35.39 14.55 -19.78
C PRO A 155 -35.23 14.42 -21.30
N THR A 156 -34.74 13.28 -21.79
CA THR A 156 -34.50 13.02 -23.21
C THR A 156 -35.51 12.00 -23.76
N GLN A 157 -36.63 12.48 -24.29
CA GLN A 157 -37.56 11.71 -25.16
C GLN A 157 -36.92 11.26 -26.50
N ARG A 158 -35.59 11.34 -26.65
CA ARG A 158 -34.87 11.12 -27.92
C ARG A 158 -34.12 9.80 -27.99
N ILE A 159 -34.09 9.02 -26.91
CA ILE A 159 -33.33 7.77 -26.87
C ILE A 159 -34.25 6.61 -26.54
N ASP A 160 -34.92 6.10 -27.58
CA ASP A 160 -35.66 4.86 -27.49
C ASP A 160 -34.68 3.68 -27.46
N PHE A 161 -34.45 3.16 -26.27
CA PHE A 161 -33.72 1.92 -26.08
C PHE A 161 -34.67 0.74 -26.20
N LYS A 162 -34.19 -0.36 -26.79
CA LYS A 162 -34.91 -1.63 -26.64
C LYS A 162 -34.88 -2.01 -25.16
N SER A 163 -36.03 -2.41 -24.58
CA SER A 163 -36.08 -2.82 -23.17
C SER A 163 -35.03 -3.89 -22.84
N SER A 164 -34.77 -4.81 -23.78
CA SER A 164 -33.73 -5.83 -23.64
C SER A 164 -32.32 -5.25 -23.47
N GLU A 165 -31.99 -4.16 -24.16
CA GLU A 165 -30.69 -3.50 -24.08
C GLU A 165 -30.48 -2.85 -22.71
N LEU A 166 -31.50 -2.15 -22.23
CA LEU A 166 -31.49 -1.50 -20.93
C LEU A 166 -31.29 -2.52 -19.80
N PHE A 167 -32.02 -3.64 -19.81
CA PHE A 167 -31.80 -4.70 -18.82
C PHE A 167 -30.42 -5.35 -18.94
N ALA A 168 -29.93 -5.61 -20.16
CA ALA A 168 -28.62 -6.23 -20.36
C ALA A 168 -27.48 -5.35 -19.81
N VAL A 169 -27.50 -4.05 -20.11
CA VAL A 169 -26.45 -3.10 -19.66
C VAL A 169 -26.43 -3.00 -18.14
N PHE A 170 -27.58 -2.80 -17.49
CA PHE A 170 -27.63 -2.67 -16.04
C PHE A 170 -27.34 -3.98 -15.30
N ALA A 171 -27.78 -5.13 -15.82
CA ALA A 171 -27.43 -6.43 -15.26
C ALA A 171 -25.90 -6.66 -15.28
N ASN A 172 -25.24 -6.36 -16.40
CA ASN A 172 -23.78 -6.44 -16.51
C ASN A 172 -23.06 -5.46 -15.58
N LEU A 173 -23.57 -4.24 -15.45
CA LEU A 173 -23.03 -3.24 -14.53
C LEU A 173 -23.09 -3.75 -13.07
N ILE A 174 -24.24 -4.27 -12.65
CA ILE A 174 -24.45 -4.79 -11.30
C ILE A 174 -23.51 -5.97 -11.05
N PHE A 175 -23.49 -6.95 -11.96
CA PHE A 175 -22.58 -8.10 -11.88
C PHE A 175 -21.12 -7.66 -11.70
N LEU A 176 -20.64 -6.77 -12.56
CA LEU A 176 -19.26 -6.31 -12.52
C LEU A 176 -18.96 -5.48 -11.25
N SER A 177 -19.93 -4.73 -10.74
CA SER A 177 -19.81 -3.99 -9.49
C SER A 177 -19.61 -4.93 -8.29
N PHE A 178 -20.38 -6.02 -8.22
CA PHE A 178 -20.20 -7.05 -7.19
C PHE A 178 -18.86 -7.77 -7.31
N LEU A 179 -18.43 -8.07 -8.53
CA LEU A 179 -17.14 -8.68 -8.82
C LEU A 179 -15.99 -7.78 -8.33
N ILE A 180 -16.03 -6.48 -8.62
CA ILE A 180 -15.05 -5.49 -8.14
C ILE A 180 -15.03 -5.46 -6.61
N CYS A 181 -16.20 -5.37 -5.97
CA CYS A 181 -16.31 -5.36 -4.50
C CYS A 181 -15.83 -6.67 -3.86
N SER A 182 -15.76 -7.78 -4.59
CA SER A 182 -15.20 -9.05 -4.09
C SER A 182 -13.69 -9.16 -4.34
N LEU A 183 -13.21 -8.75 -5.51
CA LEU A 183 -11.81 -8.97 -5.91
C LEU A 183 -10.87 -7.93 -5.33
N VAL A 184 -11.25 -6.65 -5.36
CA VAL A 184 -10.37 -5.55 -4.92
C VAL A 184 -9.97 -5.70 -3.44
N PRO A 185 -10.91 -5.94 -2.50
CA PRO A 185 -10.52 -6.17 -1.10
C PRO A 185 -9.63 -7.40 -0.91
N LYS A 186 -9.89 -8.50 -1.64
CA LYS A 186 -9.08 -9.72 -1.56
C LYS A 186 -7.64 -9.48 -2.01
N LEU A 187 -7.44 -8.71 -3.08
CA LEU A 187 -6.13 -8.31 -3.57
C LEU A 187 -5.37 -7.47 -2.54
N PHE A 188 -6.04 -6.48 -1.93
CA PHE A 188 -5.43 -5.65 -0.90
C PHE A 188 -5.04 -6.45 0.35
N ASN A 189 -5.89 -7.36 0.80
CA ASN A 189 -5.60 -8.19 1.97
C ASN A 189 -4.42 -9.14 1.71
N GLY A 190 -4.37 -9.78 0.54
CA GLY A 190 -3.25 -10.64 0.16
C GLY A 190 -1.93 -9.88 0.04
N LEU A 191 -1.98 -8.63 -0.45
CA LEU A 191 -0.80 -7.77 -0.53
C LEU A 191 -0.31 -7.34 0.87
N ASP A 192 -1.21 -6.96 1.78
CA ASP A 192 -0.88 -6.60 3.16
C ASP A 192 -0.25 -7.78 3.92
N GLU A 193 -0.80 -8.99 3.75
CA GLU A 193 -0.24 -10.21 4.34
C GLU A 193 1.17 -10.51 3.79
N SER A 194 1.35 -10.40 2.47
CA SER A 194 2.66 -10.57 1.84
C SER A 194 3.69 -9.57 2.36
N PHE A 195 3.33 -8.29 2.50
CA PHE A 195 4.23 -7.28 3.07
C PHE A 195 4.60 -7.56 4.52
N LYS A 196 3.64 -7.94 5.36
CA LYS A 196 3.90 -8.31 6.76
C LYS A 196 4.84 -9.50 6.88
N ASN A 197 4.65 -10.52 6.04
CA ASN A 197 5.52 -11.68 5.99
C ASN A 197 6.94 -11.29 5.57
N ASN A 198 7.09 -10.47 4.52
CA ASN A 198 8.40 -9.96 4.09
C ASN A 198 9.12 -9.19 5.20
N ILE A 199 8.43 -8.27 5.89
CA ILE A 199 9.02 -7.52 7.01
C ILE A 199 9.48 -8.48 8.13
N ARG A 200 8.67 -9.50 8.46
CA ARG A 200 9.02 -10.51 9.46
C ARG A 200 10.25 -11.33 9.04
N HIS A 201 10.34 -11.71 7.77
CA HIS A 201 11.50 -12.41 7.22
C HIS A 201 12.76 -11.54 7.27
N THR A 202 12.68 -10.28 6.86
CA THR A 202 13.80 -9.34 6.92
C THR A 202 14.30 -9.16 8.35
N LYS A 203 13.41 -8.92 9.32
CA LYS A 203 13.79 -8.81 10.73
C LYS A 203 14.46 -10.09 11.27
N LYS A 204 14.01 -11.27 10.82
CA LYS A 204 14.65 -12.54 11.19
C LYS A 204 16.07 -12.62 10.61
N ILE A 205 16.26 -12.23 9.35
CA ILE A 205 17.58 -12.20 8.71
C ILE A 205 18.51 -11.19 9.39
N GLU A 206 18.02 -9.99 9.73
CA GLU A 206 18.79 -8.97 10.46
C GLU A 206 19.30 -9.51 11.79
N LYS A 207 18.42 -10.15 12.59
CA LYS A 207 18.82 -10.78 13.84
C LYS A 207 19.84 -11.90 13.65
N GLN A 208 19.71 -12.70 12.59
CA GLN A 208 20.70 -13.73 12.27
C GLN A 208 22.05 -13.12 11.88
N ASN A 209 22.05 -12.02 11.12
CA ASN A 209 23.26 -11.29 10.75
C ASN A 209 23.97 -10.67 11.96
N GLU A 210 23.23 -10.18 12.95
CA GLU A 210 23.81 -9.67 14.21
C GLU A 210 24.57 -10.77 14.96
N VAL A 211 23.97 -11.96 15.11
CA VAL A 211 24.64 -13.09 15.77
C VAL A 211 25.84 -13.58 14.95
N LEU A 212 25.74 -13.63 13.62
CA LEU A 212 26.87 -13.99 12.75
C LEU A 212 28.02 -12.99 12.86
N LYS A 213 27.73 -11.69 12.97
CA LYS A 213 28.75 -10.65 13.23
C LYS A 213 29.43 -10.86 14.59
N GLU A 214 28.65 -11.21 15.61
CA GLU A 214 29.19 -11.53 16.94
C GLU A 214 30.13 -12.74 16.88
N ILE A 215 29.72 -13.83 16.24
CA ILE A 215 30.56 -15.02 16.02
C ILE A 215 31.85 -14.64 15.27
N THR A 216 31.74 -13.84 14.20
CA THR A 216 32.91 -13.40 13.42
C THR A 216 33.88 -12.57 14.26
N TRP A 217 33.36 -11.74 15.18
CA TRP A 217 34.17 -10.97 16.12
C TRP A 217 34.91 -11.88 17.11
N ILE A 218 34.21 -12.86 17.71
CA ILE A 218 34.81 -13.87 18.60
C ILE A 218 35.92 -14.63 17.87
N GLN A 219 35.65 -15.09 16.65
CA GLN A 219 36.61 -15.86 15.85
C GLN A 219 37.85 -15.04 15.46
N SER A 220 37.70 -13.75 15.17
CA SER A 220 38.82 -12.91 14.71
C SER A 220 39.66 -12.35 15.86
N HIS A 221 39.05 -12.08 17.03
CA HIS A 221 39.71 -11.39 18.14
C HIS A 221 39.88 -12.27 19.38
N VAL A 222 38.83 -12.94 19.83
CA VAL A 222 38.85 -13.69 21.09
C VAL A 222 39.63 -15.00 20.94
N VAL A 223 39.38 -15.76 19.87
CA VAL A 223 40.12 -16.98 19.52
C VAL A 223 41.62 -16.73 19.30
N ARG A 224 41.97 -15.54 18.79
CA ARG A 224 43.36 -15.21 18.44
C ARG A 224 44.29 -15.15 19.66
N THR A 225 43.78 -14.75 20.82
CA THR A 225 44.56 -14.63 22.06
C THR A 225 45.14 -15.96 22.54
N PRO A 226 44.33 -17.00 22.85
CA PRO A 226 44.86 -18.29 23.28
C PRO A 226 45.71 -18.95 22.19
N LEU A 227 45.33 -18.81 20.91
CA LEU A 227 46.10 -19.33 19.80
C LEU A 227 47.49 -18.71 19.70
N SER A 228 47.59 -17.38 19.85
CA SER A 228 48.88 -16.67 19.78
C SER A 228 49.78 -17.03 20.97
N ARG A 229 49.20 -17.23 22.17
CA ARG A 229 49.95 -17.75 23.33
C ARG A 229 50.50 -19.14 23.06
N ILE A 230 49.67 -20.06 22.56
CA ILE A 230 50.12 -21.43 22.20
C ILE A 230 51.26 -21.36 21.19
N MET A 231 51.13 -20.56 20.13
CA MET A 231 52.19 -20.39 19.14
C MET A 231 53.49 -19.83 19.74
N ALA A 232 53.39 -18.83 20.60
CA ALA A 232 54.57 -18.25 21.27
C ALA A 232 55.26 -19.27 22.20
N ILE A 233 54.49 -19.99 23.01
CA ILE A 233 55.03 -21.02 23.92
C ILE A 233 55.65 -22.17 23.13
N CYS A 234 55.02 -22.62 22.03
CA CYS A 234 55.58 -23.62 21.13
C CYS A 234 56.90 -23.16 20.46
N ASN A 235 57.10 -21.85 20.27
CA ASN A 235 58.37 -21.32 19.77
C ASN A 235 59.44 -21.31 20.88
N LEU A 236 59.10 -20.91 22.10
CA LEU A 236 60.00 -20.96 23.26
C LEU A 236 60.46 -22.40 23.56
N LEU A 237 59.56 -23.37 23.45
CA LEU A 237 59.88 -24.80 23.64
C LEU A 237 60.90 -25.36 22.63
N LYS A 238 61.13 -24.68 21.49
CA LYS A 238 62.13 -25.09 20.48
C LYS A 238 63.55 -24.63 20.82
N GLU A 239 63.73 -23.77 21.82
CA GLU A 239 65.04 -23.31 22.26
C GLU A 239 65.77 -24.43 23.03
N ASN A 240 67.05 -24.67 22.71
CA ASN A 240 67.81 -25.84 23.18
C ASN A 240 68.25 -25.77 24.66
N ASP A 241 68.07 -24.61 25.30
CA ASP A 241 68.67 -24.32 26.61
C ASP A 241 67.65 -24.36 27.76
N ASN A 242 66.40 -24.75 27.48
CA ASN A 242 65.33 -24.83 28.48
C ASN A 242 65.59 -25.93 29.51
N THR A 243 65.50 -25.59 30.79
CA THR A 243 65.51 -26.55 31.91
C THR A 243 64.24 -27.42 31.92
N GLU A 244 64.28 -28.57 32.60
CA GLU A 244 63.11 -29.45 32.71
C GLU A 244 61.94 -28.78 33.48
N GLU A 245 62.25 -27.91 34.44
CA GLU A 245 61.24 -27.11 35.16
C GLU A 245 60.56 -26.10 34.23
N GLU A 246 61.31 -25.38 33.38
CA GLU A 246 60.77 -24.45 32.38
C GLU A 246 59.92 -25.16 31.34
N LYS A 247 60.35 -26.32 30.83
CA LYS A 247 59.54 -27.12 29.90
C LYS A 247 58.21 -27.54 30.51
N THR A 248 58.22 -27.97 31.78
CA THR A 248 57.01 -28.36 32.51
C THR A 248 56.04 -27.17 32.63
N PHE A 249 56.55 -26.01 33.03
CA PHE A 249 55.78 -24.78 33.13
C PHE A 249 55.18 -24.34 31.78
N LEU A 250 55.97 -24.37 30.69
CA LEU A 250 55.50 -24.03 29.35
C LEU A 250 54.40 -25.01 28.88
N MET A 251 54.55 -26.31 29.17
CA MET A 251 53.54 -27.33 28.83
C MET A 251 52.21 -27.09 29.57
N GLU A 252 52.24 -26.77 30.85
CA GLU A 252 51.05 -26.41 31.64
C GLU A 252 50.32 -25.20 31.04
N ASN A 253 51.05 -24.17 30.61
CA ASN A 253 50.46 -22.98 29.99
C ASN A 253 49.86 -23.25 28.59
N ILE A 254 50.39 -24.21 27.83
CA ILE A 254 49.75 -24.69 26.59
C ILE A 254 48.42 -25.35 26.91
N ILE A 255 48.36 -26.21 27.92
CA ILE A 255 47.13 -26.90 28.32
C ILE A 255 46.06 -25.89 28.73
N ILE A 256 46.41 -24.92 29.58
CA ILE A 256 45.51 -23.83 29.99
C ILE A 256 44.99 -23.07 28.75
N SER A 257 45.89 -22.66 27.86
CA SER A 257 45.50 -21.93 26.66
C SER A 257 44.64 -22.74 25.70
N SER A 258 44.87 -24.05 25.61
CA SER A 258 44.10 -24.96 24.76
C SER A 258 42.68 -25.17 25.32
N ASN A 259 42.54 -25.27 26.64
CA ASN A 259 41.24 -25.35 27.30
C ASN A 259 40.44 -24.05 27.12
N GLU A 260 41.07 -22.89 27.30
CA GLU A 260 40.42 -21.60 27.03
C GLU A 260 39.93 -21.49 25.58
N LEU A 261 40.75 -21.96 24.62
CA LEU A 261 40.35 -22.00 23.21
C LEU A 261 39.15 -22.92 22.96
N ASP A 262 39.14 -24.11 23.57
CA ASP A 262 38.04 -25.08 23.47
C ASP A 262 36.72 -24.50 24.03
N ASP A 263 36.79 -23.77 25.15
CA ASP A 263 35.62 -23.10 25.72
C ASP A 263 35.06 -22.00 24.79
N ILE A 264 35.92 -21.23 24.14
CA ILE A 264 35.49 -20.24 23.13
C ILE A 264 34.85 -20.95 21.92
N ILE A 265 35.40 -22.08 21.48
CA ILE A 265 34.81 -22.87 20.37
C ILE A 265 33.42 -23.38 20.75
N LYS A 266 33.25 -23.92 21.97
CA LYS A 266 31.94 -24.34 22.49
C LYS A 266 30.94 -23.19 22.52
N GLU A 267 31.37 -21.99 22.90
CA GLU A 267 30.52 -20.78 22.87
C GLU A 267 30.05 -20.46 21.45
N ILE A 268 30.95 -20.49 20.46
CA ILE A 268 30.61 -20.26 19.04
C ILE A 268 29.59 -21.29 18.55
N VAL A 269 29.81 -22.59 18.86
CA VAL A 269 28.89 -23.67 18.48
C VAL A 269 27.51 -23.42 19.09
N ALA A 270 27.44 -23.10 20.38
CA ALA A 270 26.17 -22.81 21.06
C ALA A 270 25.44 -21.59 20.46
N LYS A 271 26.15 -20.52 20.09
CA LYS A 271 25.56 -19.36 19.40
C LYS A 271 25.06 -19.71 18.00
N SER A 272 25.78 -20.55 17.27
CA SER A 272 25.39 -21.03 15.94
C SER A 272 24.14 -21.93 15.97
N GLU A 273 24.05 -22.84 16.94
CA GLU A 273 22.88 -23.70 17.12
C GLU A 273 21.61 -22.90 17.45
N ASN A 274 21.74 -21.84 18.24
CA ASN A 274 20.64 -20.92 18.55
C ASN A 274 20.12 -20.16 17.31
N ILE A 275 20.94 -19.95 16.27
CA ILE A 275 20.47 -19.40 14.99
C ILE A 275 19.57 -20.41 14.25
N HIS A 276 19.89 -21.70 14.35
CA HIS A 276 19.19 -22.78 13.65
C HIS A 276 17.94 -23.28 14.38
N SER A 277 17.88 -23.22 15.71
CA SER A 277 16.74 -23.71 16.51
C SER A 277 15.47 -22.84 16.41
N VAL A 278 15.58 -21.57 15.99
CA VAL A 278 14.43 -20.66 15.71
C VAL A 278 13.65 -21.06 14.43
N LYS A 279 13.87 -22.27 13.90
CA LYS A 279 13.14 -22.85 12.76
C LYS A 279 12.12 -23.93 13.15
N LYS A 280 12.05 -24.39 14.40
CA LYS A 280 10.99 -25.28 14.91
C LYS A 280 10.00 -24.49 15.76
#